data_AF-A0A353VUQ8-F1
#
_entry.id   AF-A0A353VUQ8-F1
#
_cell.length_a   1.000
_cell.length_b   1.000
_cell.length_c   1.000
_cell.angle_alpha   90.00
_cell.angle_beta   90.00
_cell.angle_gamma   90.00
#
_symmetry.space_group_name_H-M   'P 1'
#
loop_
_entity.id
_entity.type
_entity.pdbx_description
1 polymer ?
#
loop_
_entity_poly.entity_id
_entity_poly.type
_entity_poly.pdbx_seq_one_letter_code
_entity_poly.pdbx_strand_id
1 'polypeptide(L)'
;MNFQKNKFMPLAKEKFWIFLTILFYLQTLKAGEDTHTSDVTINSDTTNQQTIGDGGDNVTLTNNATINNGDDNGSVQSADNLSGVTVINNIGGIIKQEGAFDGTVIAERNTNFTLINSGTIESNDGQAVNIKLTTDAVITNNAGGSITAKRNTIRCTASCTSPTIHNFGKISARQEGAIRLNVATGAVVNNNFGGVVDGEGTDNLHTIQIGNNGTLTNKGAIRRISNGSPSLTSTSVAIIFQGNDGTVLLKDEGIVVGSIRSNELKTGSKLQIDHGYGRSYMYHTIGTIELSDLSGNRIVKGSATSVGMGAQETVDELLGQRAYNLRTTLKRYANVSNPKPMMEPFAH
;
A
#
# COMPACT_ATOMS: atom_id res chain seq x y z
N MET A 1 39.62 43.68 -65.48
CA MET A 1 39.20 44.62 -64.42
C MET A 1 37.91 44.07 -63.83
N ASN A 2 37.99 43.56 -62.61
CA ASN A 2 36.89 42.96 -61.84
C ASN A 2 35.79 43.99 -61.56
N PHE A 3 34.51 43.57 -61.61
CA PHE A 3 33.53 44.01 -60.60
C PHE A 3 32.49 42.92 -60.40
N GLN A 4 32.52 42.31 -59.21
CA GLN A 4 31.60 41.28 -58.76
C GLN A 4 30.21 41.86 -58.52
N LYS A 5 29.17 41.17 -59.01
CA LYS A 5 27.79 41.40 -58.59
C LYS A 5 27.60 40.83 -57.19
N ASN A 6 27.65 41.69 -56.17
CA ASN A 6 27.26 41.35 -54.81
C ASN A 6 25.76 40.98 -54.79
N LYS A 7 25.50 39.67 -54.68
CA LYS A 7 24.18 39.11 -54.36
C LYS A 7 23.94 39.32 -52.86
N PHE A 8 23.46 40.50 -52.47
CA PHE A 8 22.89 40.70 -51.14
C PHE A 8 21.52 40.02 -51.10
N MET A 9 21.48 38.77 -50.66
CA MET A 9 20.23 38.15 -50.22
C MET A 9 19.79 38.87 -48.94
N PRO A 10 18.52 39.32 -48.80
CA PRO A 10 18.14 40.12 -47.66
C PRO A 10 18.10 39.22 -46.43
N LEU A 11 19.08 39.43 -45.53
CA LEU A 11 19.25 38.75 -44.24
C LEU A 11 17.96 38.69 -43.38
N ALA A 12 16.96 39.52 -43.69
CA ALA A 12 15.64 39.53 -43.06
C ALA A 12 14.74 38.34 -43.44
N LYS A 13 14.81 37.82 -44.68
CA LYS A 13 13.96 36.69 -45.13
C LYS A 13 14.39 35.36 -44.49
N GLU A 14 15.69 35.14 -44.34
CA GLU A 14 16.22 33.94 -43.68
C GLU A 14 15.93 33.95 -42.18
N LYS A 15 16.08 35.10 -41.51
CA LYS A 15 15.71 35.25 -40.09
C LYS A 15 14.21 35.05 -39.85
N PHE A 16 13.36 35.47 -40.78
CA PHE A 16 11.91 35.25 -40.71
C PHE A 16 11.54 33.77 -40.87
N TRP A 17 12.19 33.05 -41.79
CA TRP A 17 11.99 31.60 -41.95
C TRP A 17 12.50 30.80 -40.76
N ILE A 18 13.66 31.16 -40.20
CA ILE A 18 14.21 30.55 -38.98
C ILE A 18 13.26 30.80 -37.80
N PHE A 19 12.75 32.03 -37.64
CA PHE A 19 11.77 32.38 -36.61
C PHE A 19 10.48 31.57 -36.77
N LEU A 20 9.97 31.38 -38.00
CA LEU A 20 8.76 30.60 -38.27
C LEU A 20 8.96 29.09 -38.02
N THR A 21 10.14 28.54 -38.36
CA THR A 21 10.49 27.14 -38.04
C THR A 21 10.67 26.93 -36.54
N ILE A 22 11.26 27.90 -35.82
CA ILE A 22 11.35 27.87 -34.35
C ILE A 22 9.94 27.97 -33.75
N LEU A 23 9.07 28.84 -34.26
CA LEU A 23 7.67 28.95 -33.81
C LEU A 23 6.85 27.67 -34.05
N PHE A 24 7.11 26.95 -35.15
CA PHE A 24 6.48 25.66 -35.44
C PHE A 24 7.06 24.52 -34.59
N TYR A 25 8.36 24.57 -34.25
CA TYR A 25 9.01 23.59 -33.37
C TYR A 25 8.69 23.83 -31.87
N LEU A 26 8.28 25.05 -31.51
CA LEU A 26 7.83 25.45 -30.17
C LEU A 26 6.32 25.28 -29.94
N GLN A 27 5.58 24.71 -30.89
CA GLN A 27 4.22 24.25 -30.61
C GLN A 27 4.32 23.01 -29.74
N THR A 28 4.42 23.23 -28.43
CA THR A 28 4.08 22.23 -27.44
C THR A 28 2.63 21.83 -27.70
N LEU A 29 2.42 20.63 -28.24
CA LEU A 29 1.11 20.00 -28.25
C LEU A 29 0.77 19.78 -26.78
N LYS A 30 0.02 20.72 -26.20
CA LYS A 30 -0.58 20.49 -24.89
C LYS A 30 -1.53 19.31 -25.02
N ALA A 31 -1.46 18.40 -24.05
CA ALA A 31 -2.44 17.32 -23.92
C ALA A 31 -3.84 17.93 -23.87
N GLY A 32 -4.77 17.35 -24.63
CA GLY A 32 -6.17 17.71 -24.56
C GLY A 32 -6.83 17.15 -23.29
N GLU A 33 -8.10 17.48 -23.11
CA GLU A 33 -8.94 16.89 -22.08
C GLU A 33 -10.18 16.29 -22.75
N ASP A 34 -10.45 15.02 -22.44
CA ASP A 34 -11.70 14.34 -22.80
C ASP A 34 -12.56 14.25 -21.53
N THR A 35 -13.70 14.93 -21.54
CA THR A 35 -14.65 14.96 -20.42
C THR A 35 -15.81 13.99 -20.66
N HIS A 36 -16.09 13.14 -19.66
CA HIS A 36 -17.08 12.08 -19.71
C HIS A 36 -18.14 12.28 -18.62
N THR A 37 -19.42 12.20 -19.00
CA THR A 37 -20.57 12.22 -18.06
C THR A 37 -21.40 10.93 -18.14
N SER A 38 -20.89 9.94 -18.87
CA SER A 38 -21.42 8.59 -18.98
C SER A 38 -20.26 7.59 -19.01
N ASP A 39 -20.57 6.31 -18.82
CA ASP A 39 -19.57 5.24 -18.90
C ASP A 39 -18.74 5.33 -20.19
N VAL A 40 -17.43 5.14 -20.03
CA VAL A 40 -16.48 5.24 -21.13
C VAL A 40 -15.48 4.08 -21.07
N THR A 41 -15.09 3.59 -22.25
CA THR A 41 -14.01 2.61 -22.40
C THR A 41 -12.92 3.18 -23.30
N ILE A 42 -11.70 3.22 -22.78
CA ILE A 42 -10.50 3.65 -23.51
C ILE A 42 -9.83 2.40 -24.09
N ASN A 43 -9.89 2.25 -25.42
CA ASN A 43 -9.35 1.10 -26.16
C ASN A 43 -8.16 1.45 -27.06
N SER A 44 -7.74 2.71 -27.08
CA SER A 44 -6.59 3.18 -27.84
C SER A 44 -5.77 4.11 -26.97
N ASP A 45 -4.45 4.11 -27.19
CA ASP A 45 -3.56 5.00 -26.47
C ASP A 45 -3.96 6.46 -26.64
N THR A 46 -3.90 7.22 -25.56
CA THR A 46 -4.26 8.63 -25.54
C THR A 46 -3.29 9.41 -24.66
N THR A 47 -3.00 10.63 -25.10
CA THR A 47 -2.28 11.62 -24.31
C THR A 47 -3.23 12.61 -23.63
N ASN A 48 -4.52 12.57 -23.96
CA ASN A 48 -5.50 13.45 -23.34
C ASN A 48 -5.78 13.00 -21.92
N GLN A 49 -5.95 13.99 -21.02
CA GLN A 49 -6.57 13.76 -19.73
C GLN A 49 -7.94 13.13 -19.92
N GLN A 50 -8.23 12.08 -19.15
CA GLN A 50 -9.57 11.51 -19.10
C GLN A 50 -10.27 11.99 -17.83
N THR A 51 -11.20 12.93 -17.98
CA THR A 51 -11.92 13.53 -16.86
C THR A 51 -13.34 12.97 -16.80
N ILE A 52 -13.76 12.48 -15.65
CA ILE A 52 -15.18 12.28 -15.34
C ILE A 52 -15.71 13.62 -14.84
N GLY A 53 -16.50 14.28 -15.69
CA GLY A 53 -16.90 15.67 -15.51
C GLY A 53 -18.10 15.87 -14.60
N ASP A 54 -18.48 17.14 -14.41
CA ASP A 54 -19.66 17.53 -13.64
C ASP A 54 -20.92 16.77 -14.11
N GLY A 55 -21.65 16.19 -13.16
CA GLY A 55 -22.80 15.34 -13.44
C GLY A 55 -22.46 13.87 -13.74
N GLY A 56 -21.18 13.48 -13.67
CA GLY A 56 -20.70 12.11 -13.86
C GLY A 56 -20.89 11.19 -12.64
N ASP A 57 -21.97 11.34 -11.88
CA ASP A 57 -22.27 10.43 -10.78
C ASP A 57 -22.48 9.00 -11.28
N ASN A 58 -21.88 8.03 -10.59
CA ASN A 58 -21.92 6.61 -10.93
C ASN A 58 -21.30 6.25 -12.30
N VAL A 59 -20.48 7.14 -12.87
CA VAL A 59 -19.78 6.87 -14.12
C VAL A 59 -18.61 5.93 -13.90
N THR A 60 -18.47 4.98 -14.82
CA THR A 60 -17.34 4.06 -14.90
C THR A 60 -16.43 4.39 -16.08
N LEU A 61 -15.16 4.67 -15.80
CA LEU A 61 -14.10 4.70 -16.80
C LEU A 61 -13.37 3.36 -16.79
N THR A 62 -13.37 2.67 -17.93
CA THR A 62 -12.63 1.42 -18.14
C THR A 62 -11.45 1.65 -19.07
N ASN A 63 -10.24 1.31 -18.65
CA ASN A 63 -9.03 1.45 -19.44
C ASN A 63 -8.49 0.08 -19.89
N ASN A 64 -8.28 -0.08 -21.20
CA ASN A 64 -7.63 -1.22 -21.85
C ASN A 64 -6.34 -0.82 -22.58
N ALA A 65 -5.95 0.46 -22.54
CA ALA A 65 -4.85 1.01 -23.33
C ALA A 65 -3.88 1.84 -22.45
N THR A 66 -3.02 2.62 -23.08
CA THR A 66 -2.15 3.59 -22.38
C THR A 66 -2.81 4.96 -22.30
N ILE A 67 -3.10 5.43 -21.10
CA ILE A 67 -3.44 6.83 -20.81
C ILE A 67 -2.17 7.47 -20.23
N ASN A 68 -1.59 8.41 -20.96
CA ASN A 68 -0.39 9.14 -20.54
C ASN A 68 -0.55 10.63 -20.78
N ASN A 69 -1.14 11.33 -19.82
CA ASN A 69 -1.12 12.79 -19.83
C ASN A 69 0.27 13.28 -19.40
N GLY A 70 1.02 13.84 -20.35
CA GLY A 70 2.36 14.38 -20.14
C GLY A 70 2.40 15.80 -19.58
N ASP A 71 1.25 16.48 -19.45
CA ASP A 71 1.16 17.85 -18.94
C ASP A 71 1.07 17.89 -17.40
N ASP A 72 0.93 19.10 -16.84
CA ASP A 72 0.83 19.36 -15.39
C ASP A 72 -0.57 19.01 -14.81
N ASN A 73 -1.23 17.98 -15.33
CA ASN A 73 -2.53 17.50 -14.87
C ASN A 73 -2.52 15.98 -14.64
N GLY A 74 -3.59 15.46 -14.04
CA GLY A 74 -3.81 14.02 -13.94
C GLY A 74 -4.03 13.34 -15.29
N SER A 75 -3.72 12.04 -15.36
CA SER A 75 -4.08 11.21 -16.52
C SER A 75 -5.54 10.78 -16.46
N VAL A 76 -6.02 10.43 -15.26
CA VAL A 76 -7.44 10.20 -14.98
C VAL A 76 -7.84 11.07 -13.80
N GLN A 77 -8.95 11.78 -13.93
CA GLN A 77 -9.46 12.65 -12.87
C GLN A 77 -10.98 12.53 -12.76
N SER A 78 -11.50 12.53 -11.54
CA SER A 78 -12.91 12.84 -11.29
C SER A 78 -13.06 14.29 -10.85
N ALA A 79 -14.11 14.94 -11.34
CA ALA A 79 -14.50 16.25 -10.86
C ALA A 79 -14.87 16.21 -9.37
N ASP A 80 -14.87 17.39 -8.75
CA ASP A 80 -15.18 17.54 -7.33
C ASP A 80 -16.65 17.20 -7.05
N ASN A 81 -16.91 16.63 -5.87
CA ASN A 81 -18.25 16.37 -5.34
C ASN A 81 -19.11 15.37 -6.15
N LEU A 82 -18.46 14.49 -6.93
CA LEU A 82 -19.15 13.34 -7.53
C LEU A 82 -19.27 12.17 -6.54
N SER A 83 -20.24 11.30 -6.79
CA SER A 83 -20.52 10.09 -6.03
C SER A 83 -20.51 8.85 -6.91
N GLY A 84 -19.93 7.75 -6.43
CA GLY A 84 -19.98 6.44 -7.09
C GLY A 84 -19.11 6.31 -8.34
N VAL A 85 -18.20 7.25 -8.57
CA VAL A 85 -17.25 7.21 -9.69
C VAL A 85 -16.36 5.96 -9.58
N THR A 86 -16.25 5.21 -10.68
CA THR A 86 -15.43 4.01 -10.76
C THR A 86 -14.37 4.13 -11.86
N VAL A 87 -13.13 3.81 -11.54
CA VAL A 87 -12.02 3.69 -12.50
C VAL A 87 -11.52 2.25 -12.49
N ILE A 88 -11.56 1.60 -13.65
CA ILE A 88 -11.08 0.24 -13.85
C ILE A 88 -9.89 0.29 -14.80
N ASN A 89 -8.71 -0.12 -14.33
CA ASN A 89 -7.55 -0.34 -15.17
C ASN A 89 -7.36 -1.84 -15.39
N ASN A 90 -7.72 -2.33 -16.58
CA ASN A 90 -7.68 -3.76 -16.88
C ASN A 90 -6.25 -4.27 -17.05
N ILE A 91 -6.11 -5.60 -17.11
CA ILE A 91 -4.82 -6.25 -17.38
C ILE A 91 -4.27 -5.72 -18.71
N GLY A 92 -3.00 -5.30 -18.70
CA GLY A 92 -2.35 -4.68 -19.86
C GLY A 92 -2.62 -3.17 -20.01
N GLY A 93 -3.64 -2.64 -19.34
CA GLY A 93 -3.91 -1.21 -19.26
C GLY A 93 -2.82 -0.48 -18.46
N ILE A 94 -2.43 0.69 -18.96
CA ILE A 94 -1.42 1.56 -18.34
C ILE A 94 -2.04 2.93 -18.13
N ILE A 95 -2.05 3.41 -16.89
CA ILE A 95 -2.33 4.81 -16.58
C ILE A 95 -1.04 5.38 -15.99
N LYS A 96 -0.38 6.30 -16.69
CA LYS A 96 0.91 6.83 -16.22
C LYS A 96 0.99 8.33 -16.37
N GLN A 97 1.76 8.97 -15.50
CA GLN A 97 2.06 10.39 -15.58
C GLN A 97 3.58 10.56 -15.62
N GLU A 98 4.09 11.01 -16.77
CA GLU A 98 5.54 11.19 -17.01
C GLU A 98 6.05 12.59 -16.65
N GLY A 99 5.15 13.56 -16.52
CA GLY A 99 5.44 14.94 -16.13
C GLY A 99 5.82 15.10 -14.66
N ALA A 100 5.89 16.36 -14.22
CA ALA A 100 6.25 16.74 -12.86
C ALA A 100 5.04 16.81 -11.91
N PHE A 101 3.85 16.40 -12.36
CA PHE A 101 2.62 16.59 -11.61
C PHE A 101 2.43 15.55 -10.49
N ASP A 102 1.71 16.01 -9.47
CA ASP A 102 1.34 15.22 -8.30
C ASP A 102 -0.03 14.56 -8.47
N GLY A 103 -0.09 13.46 -9.22
CA GLY A 103 -1.30 12.65 -9.31
C GLY A 103 -1.53 12.01 -10.68
N THR A 104 -1.37 10.69 -10.79
CA THR A 104 -1.74 9.96 -12.01
C THR A 104 -3.25 9.74 -12.10
N VAL A 105 -3.86 9.27 -11.00
CA VAL A 105 -5.31 9.10 -10.82
C VAL A 105 -5.75 9.98 -9.65
N ILE A 106 -6.72 10.85 -9.90
CA ILE A 106 -7.13 11.88 -8.94
C ILE A 106 -8.64 11.76 -8.68
N ALA A 107 -8.99 11.70 -7.40
CA ALA A 107 -10.35 11.82 -6.93
C ALA A 107 -10.41 12.77 -5.73
N GLU A 108 -10.75 14.03 -5.97
CA GLU A 108 -10.84 15.04 -4.92
C GLU A 108 -12.29 15.27 -4.51
N ARG A 109 -12.57 15.34 -3.21
CA ARG A 109 -13.90 15.65 -2.65
C ARG A 109 -15.01 14.72 -3.16
N ASN A 110 -14.66 13.47 -3.48
CA ASN A 110 -15.61 12.49 -3.99
C ASN A 110 -16.25 11.68 -2.83
N THR A 111 -17.34 10.99 -3.11
CA THR A 111 -17.93 9.98 -2.21
C THR A 111 -18.01 8.64 -2.92
N ASN A 112 -17.69 7.53 -2.25
CA ASN A 112 -17.73 6.18 -2.85
C ASN A 112 -16.88 6.04 -4.14
N PHE A 113 -15.75 6.76 -4.24
CA PHE A 113 -14.83 6.59 -5.36
C PHE A 113 -14.22 5.18 -5.35
N THR A 114 -14.27 4.48 -6.47
CA THR A 114 -13.73 3.13 -6.59
C THR A 114 -12.62 3.07 -7.63
N LEU A 115 -11.46 2.53 -7.28
CA LEU A 115 -10.37 2.22 -8.20
C LEU A 115 -10.11 0.71 -8.18
N ILE A 116 -10.20 0.07 -9.34
CA ILE A 116 -9.87 -1.35 -9.53
C ILE A 116 -8.70 -1.45 -10.52
N ASN A 117 -7.54 -1.85 -10.03
CA ASN A 117 -6.34 -1.99 -10.84
C ASN A 117 -5.93 -3.45 -11.01
N SER A 118 -5.84 -3.90 -12.27
CA SER A 118 -5.20 -5.17 -12.66
C SER A 118 -4.04 -4.96 -13.64
N GLY A 119 -3.81 -3.72 -14.09
CA GLY A 119 -2.70 -3.30 -14.94
C GLY A 119 -1.65 -2.49 -14.19
N THR A 120 -1.09 -1.49 -14.86
CA THR A 120 -0.06 -0.59 -14.30
C THR A 120 -0.63 0.80 -14.08
N ILE A 121 -0.46 1.33 -12.87
CA ILE A 121 -0.65 2.75 -12.55
C ILE A 121 0.68 3.30 -12.07
N GLU A 122 1.24 4.30 -12.75
CA GLU A 122 2.57 4.82 -12.44
C GLU A 122 2.62 6.34 -12.38
N SER A 123 3.32 6.88 -11.38
CA SER A 123 3.73 8.28 -11.34
C SER A 123 5.25 8.39 -11.38
N ASN A 124 5.76 9.26 -12.26
CA ASN A 124 7.18 9.52 -12.37
C ASN A 124 7.72 10.36 -11.20
N ASP A 125 6.96 11.34 -10.70
CA ASP A 125 7.38 12.19 -9.59
C ASP A 125 6.50 12.07 -8.33
N GLY A 126 5.22 12.41 -8.47
CA GLY A 126 4.32 12.62 -7.36
C GLY A 126 3.62 11.39 -6.80
N GLN A 127 2.30 11.39 -6.92
CA GLN A 127 1.43 10.34 -6.42
C GLN A 127 0.81 9.57 -7.56
N ALA A 128 0.68 8.25 -7.42
CA ALA A 128 -0.06 7.46 -8.38
C ALA A 128 -1.57 7.64 -8.17
N VAL A 129 -2.02 7.69 -6.92
CA VAL A 129 -3.43 7.87 -6.56
C VAL A 129 -3.57 8.92 -5.47
N ASN A 130 -4.34 9.98 -5.73
CA ASN A 130 -4.66 11.04 -4.77
C ASN A 130 -6.17 11.06 -4.49
N ILE A 131 -6.55 10.84 -3.22
CA ILE A 131 -7.95 10.77 -2.75
C ILE A 131 -8.33 11.90 -1.78
N LYS A 132 -7.84 13.12 -2.03
CA LYS A 132 -7.98 14.28 -1.14
C LYS A 132 -9.45 14.59 -0.80
N LEU A 133 -9.77 14.77 0.49
CA LEU A 133 -11.14 15.11 0.95
C LEU A 133 -12.22 14.10 0.54
N THR A 134 -11.84 12.89 0.17
CA THR A 134 -12.77 11.87 -0.32
C THR A 134 -13.27 11.01 0.82
N THR A 135 -14.55 10.63 0.75
CA THR A 135 -15.22 9.78 1.73
C THR A 135 -15.50 8.41 1.12
N ASP A 136 -15.25 7.35 1.88
CA ASP A 136 -15.52 5.95 1.50
C ASP A 136 -14.85 5.53 0.17
N ALA A 137 -13.65 6.04 -0.10
CA ALA A 137 -12.86 5.61 -1.26
C ALA A 137 -12.45 4.14 -1.13
N VAL A 138 -12.61 3.34 -2.18
CA VAL A 138 -12.18 1.94 -2.23
C VAL A 138 -11.14 1.77 -3.34
N ILE A 139 -9.92 1.40 -2.96
CA ILE A 139 -8.84 1.12 -3.90
C ILE A 139 -8.49 -0.37 -3.82
N THR A 140 -8.69 -1.09 -4.92
CA THR A 140 -8.34 -2.51 -5.05
C THR A 140 -7.23 -2.67 -6.08
N ASN A 141 -6.05 -3.08 -5.62
CA ASN A 141 -4.96 -3.50 -6.49
C ASN A 141 -4.95 -5.03 -6.56
N ASN A 142 -5.48 -5.59 -7.66
CA ASN A 142 -5.58 -7.02 -7.88
C ASN A 142 -4.21 -7.69 -8.02
N ALA A 143 -4.19 -9.03 -7.92
CA ALA A 143 -3.00 -9.80 -8.21
C ALA A 143 -2.51 -9.53 -9.64
N GLY A 144 -1.21 -9.32 -9.82
CA GLY A 144 -0.61 -8.88 -11.09
C GLY A 144 -0.69 -7.38 -11.34
N GLY A 145 -1.56 -6.65 -10.64
CA GLY A 145 -1.63 -5.19 -10.68
C GLY A 145 -0.44 -4.53 -9.97
N SER A 146 0.01 -3.41 -10.54
CA SER A 146 1.11 -2.62 -10.00
C SER A 146 0.71 -1.15 -9.89
N ILE A 147 0.86 -0.57 -8.70
CA ILE A 147 0.71 0.87 -8.46
C ILE A 147 2.06 1.38 -7.95
N THR A 148 2.70 2.28 -8.69
CA THR A 148 4.04 2.76 -8.38
C THR A 148 4.13 4.27 -8.44
N ALA A 149 4.89 4.87 -7.54
CA ALA A 149 5.22 6.29 -7.61
C ALA A 149 6.64 6.52 -7.13
N LYS A 150 7.24 7.65 -7.48
CA LYS A 150 8.50 8.07 -6.89
C LYS A 150 8.28 8.51 -5.44
N ARG A 151 7.32 9.42 -5.18
CA ARG A 151 6.96 9.85 -3.82
C ARG A 151 5.84 9.00 -3.20
N ASN A 152 4.66 9.58 -2.94
CA ASN A 152 3.60 8.93 -2.19
C ASN A 152 2.68 8.14 -3.12
N THR A 153 2.73 6.81 -3.14
CA THR A 153 1.98 6.03 -4.14
C THR A 153 0.48 6.20 -4.03
N ILE A 154 -0.09 5.97 -2.84
CA ILE A 154 -1.48 6.27 -2.53
C ILE A 154 -1.52 7.28 -1.40
N ARG A 155 -2.16 8.43 -1.62
CA ARG A 155 -2.16 9.54 -0.67
C ARG A 155 -3.54 10.09 -0.40
N CYS A 156 -3.83 10.26 0.89
CA CYS A 156 -4.86 11.17 1.36
C CYS A 156 -4.20 12.53 1.64
N THR A 157 -4.38 13.51 0.75
CA THR A 157 -3.67 14.80 0.84
C THR A 157 -4.30 15.76 1.85
N ALA A 158 -5.61 15.66 2.06
CA ALA A 158 -6.37 16.38 3.08
C ALA A 158 -7.48 15.45 3.61
N SER A 159 -8.02 15.75 4.79
CA SER A 159 -8.91 14.88 5.60
C SER A 159 -9.81 13.96 4.78
N CYS A 160 -9.51 12.66 4.77
CA CYS A 160 -10.35 11.62 4.17
C CYS A 160 -11.09 10.86 5.25
N THR A 161 -12.27 10.35 4.94
CA THR A 161 -13.08 9.56 5.87
C THR A 161 -13.24 8.15 5.33
N SER A 162 -12.89 7.17 6.15
CA SER A 162 -13.06 5.74 5.88
C SER A 162 -12.50 5.21 4.54
N PRO A 163 -11.34 5.67 4.03
CA PRO A 163 -10.78 5.08 2.82
C PRO A 163 -10.34 3.64 3.08
N THR A 164 -10.64 2.75 2.13
CA THR A 164 -10.31 1.33 2.17
C THR A 164 -9.36 0.95 1.04
N ILE A 165 -8.26 0.28 1.36
CA ILE A 165 -7.29 -0.23 0.39
C ILE A 165 -7.21 -1.75 0.51
N HIS A 166 -7.41 -2.46 -0.59
CA HIS A 166 -7.16 -3.89 -0.73
C HIS A 166 -5.99 -4.10 -1.69
N ASN A 167 -4.92 -4.73 -1.21
CA ASN A 167 -3.77 -5.04 -2.03
C ASN A 167 -3.56 -6.55 -2.14
N PHE A 168 -3.52 -7.04 -3.38
CA PHE A 168 -3.14 -8.39 -3.76
C PHE A 168 -1.96 -8.39 -4.75
N GLY A 169 -1.63 -7.23 -5.32
CA GLY A 169 -0.49 -7.02 -6.22
C GLY A 169 0.64 -6.24 -5.56
N LYS A 170 1.30 -5.37 -6.33
CA LYS A 170 2.41 -4.52 -5.85
C LYS A 170 1.98 -3.06 -5.67
N ILE A 171 2.26 -2.48 -4.52
CA ILE A 171 2.22 -1.04 -4.27
C ILE A 171 3.62 -0.61 -3.84
N SER A 172 4.27 0.30 -4.55
CA SER A 172 5.62 0.72 -4.17
C SER A 172 5.92 2.20 -4.37
N ALA A 173 6.66 2.77 -3.42
CA ALA A 173 7.24 4.11 -3.47
C ALA A 173 8.77 4.02 -3.54
N ARG A 174 9.41 4.88 -4.34
CA ARG A 174 10.88 4.87 -4.57
C ARG A 174 11.67 5.86 -3.71
N GLN A 175 11.00 6.83 -3.08
CA GLN A 175 11.61 7.84 -2.20
C GLN A 175 10.86 8.02 -0.88
N GLU A 176 9.53 8.16 -0.96
CA GLU A 176 8.70 8.51 0.21
C GLU A 176 7.92 7.30 0.77
N GLY A 177 6.60 7.41 0.97
CA GLY A 177 5.75 6.37 1.54
C GLY A 177 4.82 5.74 0.52
N ALA A 178 4.68 4.41 0.53
CA ALA A 178 3.78 3.72 -0.40
C ALA A 178 2.31 4.08 -0.13
N ILE A 179 1.88 4.02 1.13
CA ILE A 179 0.50 4.32 1.53
C ILE A 179 0.52 5.38 2.62
N ARG A 180 0.05 6.58 2.30
CA ARG A 180 0.05 7.73 3.22
C ARG A 180 -1.37 8.20 3.52
N LEU A 181 -1.92 7.68 4.62
CA LEU A 181 -3.26 7.98 5.14
C LEU A 181 -3.18 8.70 6.49
N ASN A 182 -2.11 9.47 6.72
CA ASN A 182 -1.82 10.09 8.02
C ASN A 182 -2.83 11.15 8.47
N VAL A 183 -3.61 11.71 7.54
CA VAL A 183 -4.70 12.66 7.83
C VAL A 183 -6.09 12.04 7.65
N ALA A 184 -6.18 10.74 7.37
CA ALA A 184 -7.45 10.05 7.26
C ALA A 184 -7.99 9.64 8.64
N THR A 185 -9.30 9.55 8.76
CA THR A 185 -9.97 8.94 9.92
C THR A 185 -10.70 7.68 9.48
N GLY A 186 -10.57 6.58 10.23
CA GLY A 186 -11.26 5.32 9.94
C GLY A 186 -10.70 4.54 8.74
N ALA A 187 -9.47 4.84 8.31
CA ALA A 187 -8.86 4.18 7.16
C ALA A 187 -8.68 2.67 7.38
N VAL A 188 -8.95 1.85 6.37
CA VAL A 188 -8.72 0.40 6.39
C VAL A 188 -7.72 0.02 5.31
N VAL A 189 -6.64 -0.66 5.68
CA VAL A 189 -5.65 -1.17 4.74
C VAL A 189 -5.55 -2.68 4.91
N ASN A 190 -5.79 -3.42 3.85
CA ASN A 190 -5.70 -4.88 3.80
C ASN A 190 -4.62 -5.27 2.79
N ASN A 191 -3.43 -5.57 3.29
CA ASN A 191 -2.40 -6.20 2.45
C ASN A 191 -2.61 -7.72 2.50
N ASN A 192 -3.29 -8.24 1.49
CA ASN A 192 -3.69 -9.65 1.43
C ASN A 192 -2.53 -10.54 1.01
N PHE A 193 -2.76 -11.86 1.02
CA PHE A 193 -1.80 -12.85 0.56
C PHE A 193 -1.32 -12.54 -0.87
N GLY A 194 -0.01 -12.64 -1.10
CA GLY A 194 0.62 -12.24 -2.37
C GLY A 194 0.83 -10.72 -2.54
N GLY A 195 0.17 -9.89 -1.73
CA GLY A 195 0.31 -8.45 -1.74
C GLY A 195 1.68 -7.99 -1.23
N VAL A 196 2.30 -7.07 -1.94
CA VAL A 196 3.58 -6.45 -1.58
C VAL A 196 3.40 -4.94 -1.47
N VAL A 197 3.83 -4.37 -0.34
CA VAL A 197 3.92 -2.93 -0.12
C VAL A 197 5.35 -2.53 0.20
N ASP A 198 6.00 -1.81 -0.72
CA ASP A 198 7.40 -1.43 -0.60
C ASP A 198 7.56 0.09 -0.47
N GLY A 199 8.22 0.51 0.60
CA GLY A 199 8.79 1.85 0.69
C GLY A 199 10.30 1.74 0.57
N GLU A 200 10.83 2.20 -0.55
CA GLU A 200 12.26 2.36 -0.77
C GLU A 200 12.61 3.84 -0.68
N GLY A 201 13.75 4.17 -0.07
CA GLY A 201 14.25 5.54 -0.06
C GLY A 201 15.02 5.91 1.21
N THR A 202 15.59 7.11 1.16
CA THR A 202 16.35 7.70 2.27
C THR A 202 15.58 8.82 2.98
N ASP A 203 14.41 9.20 2.47
CA ASP A 203 13.64 10.31 3.04
C ASP A 203 13.01 9.92 4.39
N ASN A 204 12.78 10.93 5.23
CA ASN A 204 12.21 10.80 6.56
C ASN A 204 10.69 10.52 6.54
N LEU A 205 10.31 9.48 5.79
CA LEU A 205 8.93 9.03 5.63
C LEU A 205 8.85 7.52 5.85
N HIS A 206 7.64 6.98 5.79
CA HIS A 206 7.34 5.63 6.24
C HIS A 206 6.54 4.89 5.16
N THR A 207 6.71 3.57 5.07
CA THR A 207 6.05 2.77 4.01
C THR A 207 4.53 2.86 4.11
N ILE A 208 3.96 2.64 5.30
CA ILE A 208 2.53 2.83 5.57
C ILE A 208 2.34 3.79 6.75
N GLN A 209 1.51 4.80 6.55
CA GLN A 209 1.13 5.77 7.58
C GLN A 209 -0.38 5.73 7.83
N ILE A 210 -0.77 5.41 9.05
CA ILE A 210 -2.16 5.24 9.46
C ILE A 210 -2.60 6.44 10.31
N GLY A 211 -3.70 7.08 9.94
CA GLY A 211 -4.31 8.18 10.69
C GLY A 211 -5.15 7.71 11.90
N ASN A 212 -6.14 8.51 12.29
CA ASN A 212 -6.98 8.23 13.47
C ASN A 212 -7.92 7.04 13.21
N ASN A 213 -8.13 6.18 14.21
CA ASN A 213 -9.03 5.02 14.14
C ASN A 213 -8.75 4.10 12.95
N GLY A 214 -7.52 4.09 12.42
CA GLY A 214 -7.19 3.32 11.23
C GLY A 214 -6.82 1.87 11.56
N THR A 215 -7.15 0.96 10.66
CA THR A 215 -6.85 -0.47 10.78
C THR A 215 -5.97 -0.93 9.62
N LEU A 216 -4.88 -1.63 9.92
CA LEU A 216 -4.05 -2.32 8.93
C LEU A 216 -4.04 -3.82 9.24
N THR A 217 -4.47 -4.64 8.28
CA THR A 217 -4.27 -6.08 8.33
C THR A 217 -3.22 -6.48 7.30
N ASN A 218 -2.19 -7.18 7.74
CA ASN A 218 -1.12 -7.70 6.88
C ASN A 218 -1.10 -9.22 6.86
N LYS A 219 -1.28 -9.78 5.66
CA LYS A 219 -1.11 -11.18 5.27
C LYS A 219 -0.07 -11.36 4.14
N GLY A 220 0.41 -10.24 3.59
CA GLY A 220 1.44 -10.21 2.55
C GLY A 220 2.77 -9.71 3.10
N ALA A 221 3.55 -9.01 2.27
CA ALA A 221 4.81 -8.41 2.65
C ALA A 221 4.71 -6.87 2.73
N ILE A 222 5.19 -6.28 3.82
CA ILE A 222 5.39 -4.83 3.97
C ILE A 222 6.87 -4.61 4.28
N ARG A 223 7.53 -3.74 3.50
CA ARG A 223 8.96 -3.51 3.66
C ARG A 223 9.30 -2.03 3.66
N ARG A 224 10.19 -1.64 4.56
CA ARG A 224 10.91 -0.37 4.50
C ARG A 224 12.39 -0.65 4.30
N ILE A 225 12.86 -0.40 3.09
CA ILE A 225 14.26 -0.60 2.72
C ILE A 225 14.91 0.76 2.48
N SER A 226 16.06 0.99 3.11
CA SER A 226 16.87 2.19 2.91
C SER A 226 18.29 1.74 2.58
N ASN A 227 18.81 2.16 1.42
CA ASN A 227 20.14 1.76 0.93
C ASN A 227 20.37 0.24 0.97
N GLY A 228 19.38 -0.54 0.52
CA GLY A 228 19.46 -2.00 0.47
C GLY A 228 19.31 -2.72 1.81
N SER A 229 19.08 -2.01 2.93
CA SER A 229 18.90 -2.61 4.27
C SER A 229 17.55 -2.27 4.88
N PRO A 230 16.98 -3.15 5.73
CA PRO A 230 15.79 -2.82 6.53
C PRO A 230 16.00 -1.55 7.36
N SER A 231 15.04 -0.63 7.30
CA SER A 231 15.11 0.60 8.10
C SER A 231 14.61 0.35 9.52
N LEU A 232 15.48 0.63 10.50
CA LEU A 232 15.21 0.44 11.93
C LEU A 232 15.22 1.76 12.72
N THR A 233 15.27 2.90 12.05
CA THR A 233 15.33 4.23 12.68
C THR A 233 13.92 4.77 12.96
N SER A 234 13.81 5.77 13.84
CA SER A 234 12.52 6.42 14.09
C SER A 234 12.02 7.25 12.90
N THR A 235 12.92 7.73 12.04
CA THR A 235 12.60 8.63 10.92
C THR A 235 12.10 7.90 9.68
N SER A 236 12.33 6.59 9.59
CA SER A 236 11.92 5.76 8.45
C SER A 236 11.56 4.36 8.94
N VAL A 237 10.27 4.01 8.85
CA VAL A 237 9.73 2.77 9.42
C VAL A 237 8.79 2.10 8.43
N ALA A 238 8.52 0.81 8.63
CA ALA A 238 7.58 0.07 7.79
C ALA A 238 6.15 0.53 8.04
N ILE A 239 5.76 0.63 9.30
CA ILE A 239 4.39 1.01 9.67
C ILE A 239 4.47 2.04 10.79
N ILE A 240 3.72 3.14 10.64
CA ILE A 240 3.57 4.14 11.70
C ILE A 240 2.09 4.46 11.98
N PHE A 241 1.77 4.59 13.26
CA PHE A 241 0.55 5.22 13.75
C PHE A 241 0.78 6.73 13.86
N GLN A 242 0.18 7.50 12.97
CA GLN A 242 0.19 8.96 12.99
C GLN A 242 -1.02 9.54 13.75
N GLY A 243 -2.11 8.77 13.85
CA GLY A 243 -3.29 9.10 14.64
C GLY A 243 -3.44 8.27 15.92
N ASN A 244 -4.51 8.54 16.66
CA ASN A 244 -4.90 7.78 17.84
C ASN A 244 -5.71 6.54 17.47
N ASP A 245 -5.77 5.58 18.40
CA ASP A 245 -6.68 4.43 18.38
C ASP A 245 -6.55 3.54 17.12
N GLY A 246 -5.34 3.50 16.55
CA GLY A 246 -5.03 2.66 15.39
C GLY A 246 -4.75 1.21 15.78
N THR A 247 -5.09 0.28 14.89
CA THR A 247 -4.82 -1.16 15.08
C THR A 247 -4.05 -1.73 13.89
N VAL A 248 -2.95 -2.44 14.17
CA VAL A 248 -2.23 -3.24 13.18
C VAL A 248 -2.37 -4.70 13.56
N LEU A 249 -2.87 -5.53 12.64
CA LEU A 249 -2.98 -6.97 12.78
C LEU A 249 -2.02 -7.66 11.79
N LEU A 250 -1.07 -8.43 12.34
CA LEU A 250 -0.15 -9.26 11.55
C LEU A 250 -0.61 -10.71 11.65
N LYS A 251 -0.98 -11.32 10.53
CA LYS A 251 -1.51 -12.70 10.53
C LYS A 251 -1.18 -13.47 9.26
N ASP A 252 -1.50 -14.76 9.25
CA ASP A 252 -1.40 -15.64 8.07
C ASP A 252 -0.01 -15.61 7.40
N GLU A 253 1.06 -15.66 8.22
CA GLU A 253 2.48 -15.60 7.78
C GLU A 253 2.92 -14.26 7.16
N GLY A 254 2.14 -13.19 7.38
CA GLY A 254 2.48 -11.85 6.93
C GLY A 254 3.84 -11.35 7.42
N ILE A 255 4.63 -10.80 6.50
CA ILE A 255 6.00 -10.34 6.74
C ILE A 255 6.00 -8.81 6.88
N VAL A 256 6.69 -8.32 7.91
CA VAL A 256 7.04 -6.91 8.06
C VAL A 256 8.55 -6.79 8.21
N VAL A 257 9.19 -6.06 7.29
CA VAL A 257 10.63 -5.78 7.33
C VAL A 257 10.85 -4.30 7.61
N GLY A 258 11.43 -4.01 8.78
CA GLY A 258 11.59 -2.67 9.34
C GLY A 258 10.81 -2.48 10.63
N SER A 259 10.93 -1.31 11.25
CA SER A 259 10.27 -1.02 12.53
C SER A 259 8.77 -0.75 12.39
N ILE A 260 8.03 -0.96 13.48
CA ILE A 260 6.65 -0.51 13.68
C ILE A 260 6.66 0.57 14.76
N ARG A 261 6.10 1.74 14.48
CA ARG A 261 6.20 2.90 15.39
C ARG A 261 4.83 3.47 15.74
N SER A 262 4.65 3.87 17.00
CA SER A 262 3.63 4.87 17.36
C SER A 262 4.29 6.25 17.44
N ASN A 263 3.70 7.25 16.79
CA ASN A 263 4.21 8.61 16.89
C ASN A 263 4.06 9.16 18.32
N GLU A 264 4.88 10.14 18.67
CA GLU A 264 4.86 10.78 19.99
C GLU A 264 3.48 11.42 20.24
N LEU A 265 3.06 11.40 21.50
CA LEU A 265 1.76 11.94 21.96
C LEU A 265 0.52 11.22 21.39
N LYS A 266 0.68 10.15 20.62
CA LYS A 266 -0.43 9.30 20.15
C LYS A 266 -0.71 8.19 21.14
N THR A 267 -1.99 7.90 21.34
CA THR A 267 -2.49 6.91 22.31
C THR A 267 -3.40 5.90 21.64
N GLY A 268 -3.57 4.73 22.25
CA GLY A 268 -4.49 3.70 21.76
C GLY A 268 -3.95 2.86 20.59
N SER A 269 -2.68 3.03 20.22
CA SER A 269 -2.02 2.21 19.19
C SER A 269 -1.90 0.74 19.63
N LYS A 270 -2.51 -0.16 18.86
CA LYS A 270 -2.53 -1.60 19.11
C LYS A 270 -1.78 -2.36 18.02
N LEU A 271 -0.85 -3.22 18.42
CA LEU A 271 -0.23 -4.22 17.55
C LEU A 271 -0.66 -5.61 18.00
N GLN A 272 -1.44 -6.25 17.14
CA GLN A 272 -1.99 -7.58 17.34
C GLN A 272 -1.27 -8.56 16.42
N ILE A 273 -0.91 -9.73 16.95
CA ILE A 273 -0.28 -10.80 16.20
C ILE A 273 -1.16 -12.04 16.22
N ASP A 274 -1.34 -12.68 15.06
CA ASP A 274 -2.13 -13.89 14.88
C ASP A 274 -1.46 -14.79 13.82
N HIS A 275 -0.21 -15.21 14.10
CA HIS A 275 0.52 -16.13 13.23
C HIS A 275 0.21 -17.61 13.48
N GLY A 276 -0.58 -17.90 14.51
CA GLY A 276 -0.84 -19.24 14.99
C GLY A 276 0.00 -19.60 16.23
N TYR A 277 -0.48 -20.61 16.95
CA TYR A 277 0.11 -21.07 18.20
C TYR A 277 1.49 -21.71 17.96
N GLY A 278 2.47 -21.37 18.80
CA GLY A 278 3.82 -21.91 18.74
C GLY A 278 4.70 -21.35 17.61
N ARG A 279 4.29 -20.28 16.93
CA ARG A 279 5.12 -19.61 15.92
C ARG A 279 6.07 -18.60 16.58
N SER A 280 7.32 -18.60 16.13
CA SER A 280 8.29 -17.57 16.50
C SER A 280 8.19 -16.39 15.54
N TYR A 281 8.24 -15.19 16.08
CA TYR A 281 8.32 -13.95 15.32
C TYR A 281 9.05 -12.89 16.14
N MET A 282 9.61 -11.89 15.46
CA MET A 282 10.29 -10.77 16.09
C MET A 282 9.98 -9.50 15.29
N TYR A 283 9.35 -8.53 15.94
CA TYR A 283 9.15 -7.20 15.39
C TYR A 283 9.80 -6.15 16.27
N HIS A 284 10.50 -5.23 15.63
CA HIS A 284 11.07 -4.07 16.29
C HIS A 284 10.00 -2.98 16.43
N THR A 285 9.69 -2.59 17.67
CA THR A 285 8.64 -1.61 17.99
C THR A 285 9.23 -0.36 18.61
N ILE A 286 8.74 0.82 18.22
CA ILE A 286 9.19 2.11 18.75
C ILE A 286 7.99 2.90 19.29
N GLY A 287 8.11 3.42 20.52
CA GLY A 287 7.04 4.18 21.18
C GLY A 287 6.05 3.29 21.95
N THR A 288 4.99 3.92 22.47
CA THR A 288 3.98 3.23 23.29
C THR A 288 2.98 2.50 22.40
N ILE A 289 3.06 1.17 22.38
CA ILE A 289 2.16 0.29 21.62
C ILE A 289 1.63 -0.79 22.56
N GLU A 290 0.31 -0.97 22.57
CA GLU A 290 -0.33 -2.11 23.23
C GLU A 290 -0.11 -3.37 22.40
N LEU A 291 0.54 -4.38 22.97
CA LEU A 291 0.87 -5.63 22.30
C LEU A 291 -0.09 -6.74 22.75
N SER A 292 -0.62 -7.49 21.80
CA SER A 292 -1.41 -8.71 22.08
C SER A 292 -1.15 -9.79 21.03
N ASP A 293 -1.10 -11.05 21.47
CA ASP A 293 -1.11 -12.22 20.59
C ASP A 293 -2.51 -12.85 20.68
N LEU A 294 -3.19 -12.96 19.54
CA LEU A 294 -4.53 -13.53 19.45
C LEU A 294 -4.51 -15.06 19.34
N SER A 295 -3.36 -15.64 19.02
CA SER A 295 -3.13 -17.09 18.96
C SER A 295 -2.75 -17.69 20.33
N GLY A 296 -2.55 -16.87 21.37
CA GLY A 296 -2.20 -17.29 22.74
C GLY A 296 -0.71 -17.44 23.02
N ASN A 297 0.18 -16.92 22.16
CA ASN A 297 1.61 -16.93 22.44
C ASN A 297 2.00 -15.88 23.49
N ARG A 298 3.07 -16.14 24.25
CA ARG A 298 3.64 -15.12 25.17
C ARG A 298 4.38 -14.06 24.35
N ILE A 299 4.08 -12.79 24.62
CA ILE A 299 4.78 -11.62 24.06
C ILE A 299 5.53 -10.88 25.16
N VAL A 300 6.77 -10.50 24.88
CA VAL A 300 7.55 -9.61 25.75
C VAL A 300 7.30 -8.15 25.38
N LYS A 301 7.12 -7.26 26.38
CA LYS A 301 6.97 -5.82 26.13
C LYS A 301 8.32 -5.21 25.73
N GLY A 302 8.33 -4.29 24.76
CA GLY A 302 9.53 -3.60 24.26
C GLY A 302 10.16 -4.22 23.00
N SER A 303 9.82 -5.46 22.67
CA SER A 303 10.03 -6.08 21.37
C SER A 303 8.92 -7.09 21.16
N ALA A 304 8.09 -6.97 20.12
CA ALA A 304 7.03 -7.94 19.84
C ALA A 304 7.65 -9.25 19.34
N THR A 305 8.19 -9.99 20.30
CA THR A 305 8.95 -11.21 20.12
C THR A 305 8.21 -12.33 20.81
N SER A 306 8.04 -13.43 20.09
CA SER A 306 7.67 -14.70 20.68
C SER A 306 8.66 -15.77 20.25
N VAL A 307 9.05 -16.62 21.19
CA VAL A 307 9.84 -17.82 20.92
C VAL A 307 8.87 -18.99 21.00
N GLY A 308 8.66 -19.66 19.87
CA GLY A 308 7.72 -20.77 19.66
C GLY A 308 8.05 -22.06 20.40
N MET A 309 8.57 -21.97 21.63
CA MET A 309 8.89 -23.14 22.47
C MET A 309 7.72 -23.61 23.32
N GLY A 310 6.70 -22.77 23.56
CA GLY A 310 5.60 -23.12 24.48
C GLY A 310 4.78 -24.34 24.05
N ALA A 311 4.65 -24.59 22.75
CA ALA A 311 3.85 -25.72 22.23
C ALA A 311 4.58 -27.07 22.34
N GLN A 312 5.89 -27.12 22.05
CA GLN A 312 6.66 -28.36 22.19
C GLN A 312 6.93 -28.70 23.65
N GLU A 313 7.25 -27.71 24.51
CA GLU A 313 7.44 -27.96 25.93
C GLU A 313 6.17 -28.50 26.59
N THR A 314 4.99 -27.92 26.31
CA THR A 314 3.73 -28.40 26.93
C THR A 314 3.32 -29.78 26.42
N VAL A 315 3.51 -30.07 25.13
CA VAL A 315 3.16 -31.40 24.57
C VAL A 315 4.14 -32.46 25.06
N ASP A 316 5.44 -32.19 25.08
CA ASP A 316 6.46 -33.13 25.56
C ASP A 316 6.35 -33.34 27.09
N GLU A 317 6.06 -32.30 27.85
CA GLU A 317 5.80 -32.40 29.30
C GLU A 317 4.53 -33.22 29.57
N LEU A 318 3.44 -32.99 28.82
CA LEU A 318 2.21 -33.78 28.92
C LEU A 318 2.42 -35.24 28.47
N LEU A 319 3.19 -35.48 27.40
CA LEU A 319 3.54 -36.83 26.95
C LEU A 319 4.42 -37.54 27.97
N GLY A 320 5.41 -36.84 28.55
CA GLY A 320 6.28 -37.32 29.60
C GLY A 320 5.49 -37.71 30.85
N GLN A 321 4.55 -36.87 31.29
CA GLN A 321 3.66 -37.14 32.41
C GLN A 321 2.79 -38.39 32.14
N ARG A 322 2.18 -38.48 30.95
CA ARG A 322 1.35 -39.63 30.55
C ARG A 322 2.16 -40.91 30.46
N ALA A 323 3.37 -40.85 29.88
CA ALA A 323 4.28 -41.99 29.78
C ALA A 323 4.79 -42.43 31.16
N TYR A 324 5.08 -41.50 32.06
CA TYR A 324 5.46 -41.79 33.44
C TYR A 324 4.33 -42.50 34.20
N ASN A 325 3.10 -41.99 34.08
CA ASN A 325 1.92 -42.60 34.70
C ASN A 325 1.68 -44.01 34.14
N LEU A 326 1.74 -44.21 32.82
CA LEU A 326 1.64 -45.53 32.19
C LEU A 326 2.72 -46.51 32.67
N ARG A 327 3.98 -46.07 32.71
CA ARG A 327 5.10 -46.91 33.19
C ARG A 327 4.91 -47.32 34.64
N THR A 328 4.42 -46.41 35.48
CA THR A 328 4.16 -46.68 36.89
C THR A 328 3.05 -47.70 37.06
N THR A 329 1.96 -47.58 36.30
CA THR A 329 0.85 -48.55 36.29
C THR A 329 1.31 -49.93 35.80
N LEU A 330 2.09 -50.01 34.72
CA LEU A 330 2.61 -51.26 34.18
C LEU A 330 3.59 -51.97 35.15
N LYS A 331 4.48 -51.21 35.80
CA LYS A 331 5.37 -51.77 36.84
C LYS A 331 4.60 -52.34 38.02
N ARG A 332 3.53 -51.66 38.45
CA ARG A 332 2.65 -52.19 39.52
C ARG A 332 1.98 -53.47 39.08
N TYR A 333 1.45 -53.52 37.87
CA TYR A 333 0.80 -54.73 37.32
C TYR A 333 1.75 -55.93 37.24
N ALA A 334 3.00 -55.73 36.80
CA ALA A 334 3.99 -56.79 36.69
C ALA A 334 4.46 -57.39 38.02
N ASN A 335 4.33 -56.64 39.13
CA ASN A 335 4.79 -57.07 40.46
C ASN A 335 3.72 -57.80 41.29
N VAL A 336 2.51 -58.03 40.76
CA VAL A 336 1.44 -58.75 41.47
C VAL A 336 1.28 -60.14 40.87
N SER A 337 1.31 -61.19 41.70
CA SER A 337 0.90 -62.53 41.28
C SER A 337 -0.63 -62.53 41.11
N ASN A 338 -1.07 -62.52 39.85
CA ASN A 338 -2.47 -62.55 39.41
C ASN A 338 -3.23 -61.20 39.52
N PRO A 339 -2.92 -60.21 38.67
CA PRO A 339 -3.41 -58.85 38.84
C PRO A 339 -4.80 -58.67 38.21
N LYS A 340 -5.78 -58.25 39.02
CA LYS A 340 -7.08 -57.77 38.51
C LYS A 340 -6.94 -56.32 38.02
N PRO A 341 -7.55 -55.93 36.89
CA PRO A 341 -7.49 -54.56 36.39
C PRO A 341 -8.24 -53.64 37.36
N MET A 342 -7.52 -52.70 37.98
CA MET A 342 -8.11 -51.58 38.72
C MET A 342 -7.82 -50.30 37.96
N MET A 343 -8.87 -49.66 37.43
CA MET A 343 -8.82 -48.31 36.89
C MET A 343 -9.02 -47.33 38.04
N GLU A 344 -7.98 -46.61 38.42
CA GLU A 344 -8.11 -45.42 39.27
C GLU A 344 -8.48 -44.23 38.37
N PRO A 345 -9.41 -43.35 38.79
CA PRO A 345 -9.77 -42.18 38.02
C PRO A 345 -8.58 -41.22 37.94
N PHE A 346 -8.35 -40.66 36.75
CA PHE A 346 -7.31 -39.65 36.55
C PHE A 346 -7.57 -38.46 37.48
N ALA A 347 -6.63 -38.19 38.39
CA ALA A 347 -6.64 -36.95 39.16
C ALA A 347 -6.44 -35.78 38.19
N HIS A 348 -7.42 -34.88 38.18
CA HIS A 348 -7.47 -33.68 37.34
C HIS A 348 -6.39 -32.67 37.69
#